data_AF-A0A165XIW3-F1
#
_entry.id   AF-A0A165XIW3-F1
#
_cell.length_a   1.000
_cell.length_b   1.000
_cell.length_c   1.000
_cell.angle_alpha   90.00
_cell.angle_beta   90.00
_cell.angle_gamma   90.00
#
_symmetry.space_group_name_H-M   'P 1'
#
loop_
_entity.id
_entity.type
_entity.pdbx_description
1 polymer ?
#
loop_
_entity_poly.entity_id
_entity_poly.type
_entity_poly.pdbx_seq_one_letter_code
_entity_poly.pdbx_strand_id
1 'polypeptide(L)'
;MYDVVEYLQRGNDKEEKCQLLTDAAQEEKVPEPSKEEDIPPDPPPDEVDKQDEWGPKMAETPDPEVIPLGELREVLDVGQLPEHLREHTWEMLQKNAAAFAFDGCLQQYPAETHICTEEGACPIAVPMYGTSPAKRQVIVEQLGAWIRQEVIEPS
;
A
#
# COMPACT_ATOMS: atom_id res chain seq x y z
N MET A 1 -48.17 3.75 18.09
CA MET A 1 -48.18 2.60 17.16
C MET A 1 -47.58 3.15 15.88
N TYR A 2 -46.26 3.07 15.75
CA TYR A 2 -45.54 3.69 14.63
C TYR A 2 -45.67 2.82 13.40
N ASP A 3 -46.00 3.46 12.28
CA ASP A 3 -46.38 2.86 11.01
C ASP A 3 -45.19 2.14 10.39
N VAL A 4 -45.29 0.81 10.26
CA VAL A 4 -44.22 -0.06 9.72
C VAL A 4 -43.99 0.20 8.22
N VAL A 5 -44.92 0.90 7.57
CA VAL A 5 -44.88 1.19 6.13
C VAL A 5 -43.79 2.20 5.77
N GLU A 6 -43.46 3.16 6.64
CA GLU A 6 -42.47 4.20 6.34
C GLU A 6 -41.02 3.67 6.31
N TYR A 7 -40.75 2.57 7.01
CA TYR A 7 -39.43 1.92 7.02
C TYR A 7 -39.13 1.16 5.72
N LEU A 8 -40.15 0.68 5.02
CA LEU A 8 -39.98 -0.06 3.77
C LEU A 8 -39.75 0.88 2.57
N GLN A 9 -40.33 2.09 2.58
CA GLN A 9 -40.03 3.11 1.57
C GLN A 9 -38.56 3.57 1.64
N ARG A 10 -38.00 3.75 2.85
CA ARG A 10 -36.59 4.12 3.06
C ARG A 10 -35.56 3.05 2.68
N GLY A 11 -35.99 1.79 2.61
CA GLY A 11 -35.14 0.67 2.17
C GLY A 11 -34.91 0.69 0.65
N ASN A 12 -35.95 1.02 -0.12
CA ASN A 12 -35.87 1.11 -1.59
C ASN A 12 -35.06 2.31 -2.08
N ASP A 13 -35.11 3.45 -1.38
CA ASP A 13 -34.34 4.65 -1.77
C ASP A 13 -32.82 4.43 -1.75
N LYS A 14 -32.32 3.53 -0.90
CA LYS A 14 -30.87 3.25 -0.78
C LYS A 14 -30.36 2.36 -1.91
N GLU A 15 -31.14 1.34 -2.29
CA GLU A 15 -30.84 0.47 -3.44
C GLU A 15 -30.93 1.25 -4.77
N GLU A 16 -31.97 2.06 -4.94
CA GLU A 16 -32.15 2.88 -6.14
C GLU A 16 -31.03 3.93 -6.29
N LYS A 17 -30.57 4.53 -5.19
CA LYS A 17 -29.45 5.49 -5.24
C LYS A 17 -28.12 4.85 -5.65
N CYS A 18 -27.85 3.62 -5.21
CA CYS A 18 -26.67 2.90 -5.67
C CYS A 18 -26.81 2.43 -7.12
N GLN A 19 -28.01 2.00 -7.54
CA GLN A 19 -28.28 1.64 -8.95
C GLN A 19 -28.04 2.83 -9.90
N LEU A 20 -28.56 4.01 -9.57
CA LEU A 20 -28.45 5.24 -10.37
C LEU A 20 -26.99 5.72 -10.54
N LEU A 21 -26.11 5.49 -9.55
CA LEU A 21 -24.69 5.85 -9.64
C LEU A 21 -23.90 4.86 -10.53
N THR A 22 -24.27 3.58 -10.55
CA THR A 22 -23.70 2.60 -11.49
C THR A 22 -24.11 2.86 -12.94
N ASP A 23 -25.34 3.28 -13.18
CA ASP A 23 -25.84 3.54 -14.54
C ASP A 23 -25.24 4.83 -15.13
N ALA A 24 -24.95 5.84 -14.30
CA ALA A 24 -24.27 7.07 -14.72
C ALA A 24 -22.80 6.86 -15.12
N ALA A 25 -22.19 5.74 -14.75
CA ALA A 25 -20.82 5.39 -15.15
C ALA A 25 -20.75 4.68 -16.52
N GLN A 26 -21.88 4.38 -17.17
CA GLN A 26 -21.91 3.68 -18.46
C GLN A 26 -22.06 4.59 -19.70
N GLU A 27 -22.02 5.90 -19.54
CA GLU A 27 -22.12 6.82 -20.70
C GLU A 27 -21.09 7.94 -20.67
N GLU A 28 -19.81 7.60 -20.45
CA GLU A 28 -18.70 8.46 -20.90
C GLU A 28 -18.05 7.81 -22.15
N LYS A 29 -18.51 8.29 -23.30
CA LYS A 29 -18.02 7.94 -24.62
C LYS A 29 -16.53 8.29 -24.70
N VAL A 30 -15.67 7.27 -24.74
CA VAL A 30 -14.22 7.38 -24.97
C VAL A 30 -13.98 8.28 -26.20
N PRO A 31 -13.35 9.46 -26.06
CA PRO A 31 -12.93 10.22 -27.23
C PRO A 31 -11.75 9.50 -27.87
N GLU A 32 -11.90 9.14 -29.16
CA GLU A 32 -10.79 8.69 -30.00
C GLU A 32 -9.71 9.78 -30.06
N PRO A 33 -8.40 9.45 -30.02
CA PRO A 33 -7.35 10.45 -30.08
C PRO A 33 -7.26 11.05 -31.49
N SER A 34 -7.87 12.22 -31.67
CA SER A 34 -7.72 13.06 -32.84
C SER A 34 -6.49 13.95 -32.72
N LYS A 35 -5.52 13.70 -33.60
CA LYS A 35 -4.57 14.63 -34.25
C LYS A 35 -3.75 15.59 -33.36
N GLU A 36 -2.43 15.42 -33.48
CA GLU A 36 -1.38 16.36 -33.12
C GLU A 36 -1.74 17.81 -33.47
N GLU A 37 -1.81 18.68 -32.47
CA GLU A 37 -1.68 20.13 -32.64
C GLU A 37 -0.56 20.66 -31.73
N ASP A 38 0.27 21.49 -32.35
CA ASP A 38 1.48 22.22 -31.93
C ASP A 38 1.83 22.28 -30.44
N ILE A 39 2.88 21.51 -30.08
CA ILE A 39 3.71 21.79 -28.90
C ILE A 39 4.72 22.88 -29.30
N PRO A 40 4.82 24.00 -28.58
CA PRO A 40 5.83 25.02 -28.86
C PRO A 40 7.24 24.43 -28.75
N PRO A 41 8.22 24.88 -29.57
CA PRO A 41 9.55 24.30 -29.58
C PRO A 41 10.23 24.46 -28.23
N ASP A 42 10.84 23.37 -27.76
CA ASP A 42 11.64 23.34 -26.53
C ASP A 42 12.72 24.44 -26.55
N PRO A 43 12.99 25.10 -25.41
CA PRO A 43 14.12 26.00 -25.28
C PRO A 43 15.44 25.26 -25.49
N PRO A 44 16.51 25.96 -25.94
CA PRO A 44 17.81 25.36 -26.22
C PRO A 44 18.41 24.65 -24.99
N PRO A 45 19.20 23.60 -25.19
CA PRO A 45 19.61 22.61 -24.17
C PRO A 45 20.48 23.12 -23.01
N ASP A 46 20.80 24.41 -22.95
CA ASP A 46 21.80 24.96 -22.02
C ASP A 46 21.22 25.71 -20.81
N GLU A 47 19.90 25.78 -20.65
CA GLU A 47 19.25 26.30 -19.43
C GLU A 47 18.34 25.26 -18.78
N VAL A 48 18.94 24.15 -18.36
CA VAL A 48 18.32 23.26 -17.37
C VAL A 48 18.51 23.93 -16.00
N ASP A 49 17.42 24.43 -15.42
CA ASP A 49 17.42 24.96 -14.07
C ASP A 49 17.91 23.85 -13.13
N LYS A 50 19.00 24.10 -12.39
CA LYS A 50 19.66 23.09 -11.54
C LYS A 50 18.78 22.62 -10.36
N GLN A 51 17.53 23.03 -10.33
CA GLN A 51 16.52 22.69 -9.31
C GLN A 51 15.64 21.51 -9.74
N ASP A 52 15.68 21.10 -11.02
CA ASP A 52 14.93 19.94 -11.53
C ASP A 52 15.73 18.62 -11.44
N GLU A 53 16.92 18.64 -10.83
CA GLU A 53 17.66 17.43 -10.45
C GLU A 53 17.06 16.77 -9.19
N TRP A 54 15.73 16.75 -9.08
CA TRP A 54 15.06 15.74 -8.28
C TRP A 54 14.97 14.50 -9.17
N GLY A 55 15.87 13.55 -8.93
CA GLY A 55 15.95 12.28 -9.65
C GLY A 55 14.60 11.55 -9.75
N PRO A 56 14.50 10.46 -10.52
CA PRO A 56 13.26 9.71 -10.64
C PRO A 56 12.67 9.48 -9.24
N LYS A 57 11.36 9.73 -9.08
CA LYS A 57 10.59 9.59 -7.82
C LYS A 57 10.59 8.16 -7.22
N MET A 58 11.52 7.33 -7.69
CA MET A 58 11.74 5.91 -7.47
C MET A 58 13.20 5.65 -7.08
N ALA A 59 13.92 6.62 -6.52
CA ALA A 59 15.18 6.36 -5.82
C ALA A 59 14.87 5.64 -4.49
N GLU A 60 14.16 4.52 -4.57
CA GLU A 60 14.11 3.52 -3.53
C GLU A 60 15.50 2.91 -3.51
N THR A 61 16.25 3.20 -2.46
CA THR A 61 17.47 2.45 -2.18
C THR A 61 17.13 0.97 -2.19
N PRO A 62 17.99 0.09 -2.73
CA PRO A 62 17.78 -1.35 -2.66
C PRO A 62 17.34 -1.75 -1.26
N ASP A 63 16.33 -2.62 -1.18
CA ASP A 63 15.79 -3.14 0.07
C ASP A 63 16.97 -3.54 0.97
N PRO A 64 17.04 -3.10 2.25
CA PRO A 64 18.14 -3.45 3.13
C PRO A 64 18.30 -4.97 3.12
N GLU A 65 19.54 -5.43 2.92
CA GLU A 65 19.89 -6.85 2.88
C GLU A 65 19.21 -7.57 4.06
N VAL A 66 18.58 -8.71 3.80
CA VAL A 66 17.90 -9.50 4.84
C VAL A 66 18.93 -9.86 5.91
N ILE A 67 18.84 -9.19 7.06
CA ILE A 67 19.76 -9.41 8.18
C ILE A 67 19.30 -10.67 8.92
N PRO A 68 20.13 -11.72 9.00
CA PRO A 68 19.75 -12.93 9.70
C PRO A 68 19.73 -12.72 11.20
N LEU A 69 18.84 -13.41 11.92
CA LEU A 69 18.76 -13.31 13.39
C LEU A 69 20.07 -13.69 14.09
N GLY A 70 20.91 -14.52 13.47
CA GLY A 70 22.23 -14.87 13.98
C GLY A 70 23.16 -13.67 14.22
N GLU A 71 22.94 -12.58 13.48
CA GLU A 71 23.74 -11.35 13.56
C GLU A 71 23.17 -10.31 14.54
N LEU A 72 22.11 -10.66 15.29
CA LEU A 72 21.43 -9.78 16.26
C LEU A 72 22.40 -9.03 17.20
N ARG A 73 23.41 -9.74 17.74
CA ARG A 73 24.38 -9.17 18.69
C ARG A 73 25.41 -8.24 18.03
N GLU A 74 25.63 -8.40 16.72
CA GLU A 74 26.61 -7.61 15.97
C GLU A 74 25.98 -6.34 15.42
N VAL A 75 24.72 -6.44 14.98
CA VAL A 75 23.98 -5.35 14.35
C VAL A 75 23.34 -4.42 15.39
N LEU A 76 22.87 -4.95 16.52
CA LEU A 76 22.16 -4.14 17.50
C LEU A 76 23.12 -3.46 18.49
N ASP A 77 23.23 -2.14 18.41
CA ASP A 77 23.93 -1.34 19.41
C ASP A 77 23.05 -1.12 20.65
N VAL A 78 23.49 -1.67 21.79
CA VAL A 78 22.82 -1.56 23.10
C VAL A 78 23.49 -0.54 24.03
N GLY A 79 24.54 0.16 23.56
CA GLY A 79 25.27 1.15 24.34
C GLY A 79 26.03 0.59 25.55
N GLN A 80 26.34 1.45 26.52
CA GLN A 80 27.08 1.06 27.73
C GLN A 80 26.15 0.43 28.77
N LEU A 81 26.26 -0.89 28.93
CA LEU A 81 25.53 -1.65 29.95
C LEU A 81 26.43 -2.02 31.14
N PRO A 82 25.90 -1.95 32.38
CA PRO A 82 26.55 -2.56 33.53
C PRO A 82 26.79 -4.06 33.32
N GLU A 83 27.96 -4.55 33.75
CA GLU A 83 28.41 -5.93 33.52
C GLU A 83 27.37 -6.99 33.93
N HIS A 84 26.64 -6.71 35.02
CA HIS A 84 25.62 -7.59 35.60
C HIS A 84 24.28 -7.59 34.85
N LEU A 85 24.00 -6.61 33.99
CA LEU A 85 22.74 -6.54 33.21
C LEU A 85 22.90 -7.01 31.78
N ARG A 86 24.13 -7.06 31.25
CA ARG A 86 24.40 -7.37 29.84
C ARG A 86 23.79 -8.70 29.38
N GLU A 87 24.00 -9.79 30.12
CA GLU A 87 23.42 -11.09 29.74
C GLU A 87 21.89 -11.08 29.83
N HIS A 88 21.32 -10.53 30.90
CA HIS A 88 19.87 -10.42 31.04
C HIS A 88 19.24 -9.59 29.91
N THR A 89 19.88 -8.49 29.51
CA THR A 89 19.44 -7.67 28.38
C THR A 89 19.50 -8.45 27.08
N TRP A 90 20.56 -9.24 26.84
CA TRP A 90 20.65 -10.06 25.64
C TRP A 90 19.66 -11.23 25.61
N GLU A 91 19.35 -11.82 26.74
CA GLU A 91 18.28 -12.81 26.86
C GLU A 91 16.91 -12.20 26.54
N MET A 92 16.65 -10.99 27.06
CA MET A 92 15.42 -10.25 26.78
C MET A 92 15.30 -9.89 25.29
N LEU A 93 16.36 -9.42 24.66
CA LEU A 93 16.35 -9.03 23.24
C LEU A 93 16.19 -10.24 22.32
N GLN A 94 16.87 -11.35 22.61
CA GLN A 94 16.68 -12.61 21.87
C GLN A 94 15.24 -13.12 22.00
N LYS A 95 14.65 -13.05 23.19
CA LYS A 95 13.25 -13.45 23.40
C LYS A 95 12.27 -12.59 22.59
N ASN A 96 12.61 -11.31 22.36
CA ASN A 96 11.79 -10.36 21.61
C ASN A 96 12.33 -10.11 20.20
N ALA A 97 13.10 -11.05 19.63
CA ALA A 97 13.70 -10.93 18.31
C ALA A 97 12.69 -10.57 17.20
N ALA A 98 11.46 -11.09 17.30
CA ALA A 98 10.38 -10.84 16.34
C ALA A 98 9.88 -9.37 16.31
N ALA A 99 10.27 -8.54 17.29
CA ALA A 99 9.97 -7.10 17.26
C ALA A 99 10.90 -6.34 16.31
N PHE A 100 11.99 -6.97 15.85
CA PHE A 100 12.96 -6.39 14.93
C PHE A 100 12.80 -7.03 13.54
N ALA A 101 13.25 -6.32 12.51
CA ALA A 101 13.16 -6.77 11.11
C ALA A 101 14.26 -7.78 10.72
N PHE A 102 14.57 -8.76 11.58
CA PHE A 102 15.47 -9.86 11.22
C PHE A 102 14.75 -10.90 10.37
N ASP A 103 15.51 -11.65 9.56
CA ASP A 103 15.05 -12.73 8.68
C ASP A 103 13.98 -12.28 7.66
N GLY A 104 13.88 -10.97 7.38
CA GLY A 104 12.91 -10.41 6.44
C GLY A 104 11.47 -10.48 6.95
N CYS A 105 11.30 -10.66 8.27
CA CYS A 105 9.99 -10.64 8.92
C CYS A 105 9.51 -9.20 9.14
N LEU A 106 8.23 -8.97 8.87
CA LEU A 106 7.51 -7.77 9.31
C LEU A 106 6.98 -8.00 10.73
N GLN A 107 6.94 -6.93 11.53
CA GLN A 107 6.42 -7.01 12.89
C GLN A 107 4.93 -7.40 12.86
N GLN A 108 4.57 -8.45 13.59
CA GLN A 108 3.18 -8.84 13.82
C GLN A 108 2.69 -8.29 15.16
N TYR A 109 1.61 -7.52 15.16
CA TYR A 109 0.96 -7.02 16.37
C TYR A 109 -0.48 -7.55 16.44
N PRO A 110 -0.89 -8.19 17.55
CA PRO A 110 -2.22 -8.79 17.68
C PRO A 110 -3.28 -7.70 17.97
N ALA A 111 -3.55 -6.87 16.97
CA ALA A 111 -4.64 -5.90 17.01
C ALA A 111 -5.46 -5.95 15.74
N GLU A 112 -6.77 -5.93 15.92
CA GLU A 112 -7.73 -5.81 14.84
C GLU A 112 -8.16 -4.35 14.73
N THR A 113 -8.14 -3.82 13.51
CA THR A 113 -8.62 -2.46 13.22
C THR A 113 -9.89 -2.54 12.41
N HIS A 114 -10.96 -1.89 12.90
CA HIS A 114 -12.20 -1.74 12.16
C HIS A 114 -12.15 -0.46 11.30
N ILE A 115 -12.33 -0.60 9.99
CA ILE A 115 -12.41 0.53 9.06
C ILE A 115 -13.87 0.99 8.98
N CYS A 116 -14.17 2.18 9.50
CA CYS A 116 -15.51 2.75 9.44
C CYS A 116 -15.78 3.37 8.07
N THR A 117 -16.89 2.99 7.44
CA THR A 117 -17.41 3.62 6.22
C THR A 117 -18.50 4.63 6.55
N GLU A 118 -18.75 5.57 5.63
CA GLU A 118 -19.89 6.48 5.75
C GLU A 118 -21.23 5.73 5.63
N GLU A 119 -22.28 6.28 6.24
CA GLU A 119 -23.61 5.66 6.17
C GLU A 119 -24.13 5.66 4.72
N GLY A 120 -24.45 4.46 4.21
CA GLY A 120 -24.92 4.28 2.85
C GLY A 120 -23.82 4.15 1.80
N ALA A 121 -22.55 3.98 2.20
CA ALA A 121 -21.47 3.64 1.30
C ALA A 121 -21.74 2.27 0.62
N CYS A 122 -21.60 2.23 -0.70
CA CYS A 122 -21.73 1.03 -1.51
C CYS A 122 -20.34 0.52 -1.96
N PRO A 123 -20.11 -0.81 -2.00
CA PRO A 123 -18.86 -1.37 -2.50
C PRO A 123 -18.62 -0.98 -3.97
N ILE A 124 -17.35 -0.75 -4.32
CA ILE A 124 -16.94 -0.38 -5.68
C ILE A 124 -16.13 -1.53 -6.29
N ALA A 125 -16.45 -1.89 -7.52
CA ALA A 125 -15.66 -2.84 -8.32
C ALA A 125 -15.13 -2.14 -9.57
N VAL A 126 -13.81 -1.89 -9.60
CA VAL A 126 -13.13 -1.25 -10.74
C VAL A 126 -12.27 -2.29 -11.46
N PRO A 127 -12.22 -2.32 -12.80
CA PRO A 127 -11.30 -3.18 -13.52
C PRO A 127 -9.83 -2.80 -13.22
N MET A 128 -8.96 -3.81 -13.20
CA MET A 128 -7.53 -3.56 -13.02
C MET A 128 -6.95 -2.76 -14.19
N TYR A 129 -6.06 -1.82 -13.88
CA TYR A 129 -5.29 -1.11 -14.90
C TYR A 129 -4.36 -2.05 -15.68
N GLY A 130 -4.18 -1.76 -16.97
CA GLY A 130 -3.18 -2.43 -17.79
C GLY A 130 -1.77 -2.09 -17.31
N THR A 131 -0.92 -3.11 -17.15
CA THR A 131 0.50 -2.94 -16.83
C THR A 131 1.37 -3.68 -17.85
N SER A 132 2.58 -3.15 -18.09
CA SER A 132 3.52 -3.76 -19.03
C SER A 132 3.98 -5.14 -18.54
N PRO A 133 4.37 -6.06 -19.43
CA PRO A 133 4.81 -7.40 -19.03
C PRO A 133 5.97 -7.38 -18.04
N ALA A 134 6.93 -6.47 -18.21
CA ALA A 134 8.08 -6.34 -17.31
C ALA A 134 7.65 -5.87 -15.90
N LYS A 135 6.79 -4.86 -15.80
CA LYS A 135 6.26 -4.40 -14.50
C LYS A 135 5.41 -5.46 -13.82
N ARG A 136 4.64 -6.23 -14.59
CA ARG A 136 3.85 -7.34 -14.07
C ARG A 136 4.70 -8.38 -13.36
N GLN A 137 5.87 -8.73 -13.91
CA GLN A 137 6.75 -9.73 -13.30
C GLN A 137 7.20 -9.29 -11.91
N VAL A 138 7.65 -8.04 -11.77
CA VAL A 138 8.04 -7.45 -10.48
C VAL A 138 6.87 -7.44 -9.50
N ILE A 139 5.67 -7.03 -9.94
CA ILE A 139 4.47 -7.02 -9.09
C ILE A 139 4.14 -8.44 -8.60
N VAL A 140 4.20 -9.44 -9.48
CA VAL A 140 3.90 -10.83 -9.12
C VAL A 140 4.92 -11.39 -8.13
N GLU A 141 6.20 -11.05 -8.28
CA GLU A 141 7.25 -11.44 -7.34
C GLU A 141 7.01 -10.85 -5.95
N GLN A 142 6.70 -9.55 -5.88
CA GLN A 142 6.39 -8.86 -4.62
C GLN A 142 5.12 -9.41 -3.97
N LEU A 143 4.08 -9.67 -4.76
CA LEU A 143 2.85 -10.27 -4.26
C LEU A 143 3.11 -11.64 -3.64
N GLY A 144 3.97 -12.45 -4.27
CA GLY A 144 4.40 -13.73 -3.73
C GLY A 144 5.18 -13.59 -2.42
N ALA A 145 6.00 -12.55 -2.27
CA ALA A 145 6.68 -12.25 -1.01
C ALA A 145 5.67 -11.90 0.10
N TRP A 146 4.71 -11.02 -0.15
CA TRP A 146 3.69 -10.63 0.82
C TRP A 146 2.76 -11.77 1.23
N ILE A 147 2.40 -12.67 0.29
CA ILE A 147 1.62 -13.87 0.61
C ILE A 147 2.43 -14.81 1.52
N ARG A 148 3.72 -15.02 1.25
CA ARG A 148 4.60 -15.86 2.10
C ARG A 148 4.81 -15.28 3.49
N GLN A 149 4.79 -13.96 3.60
CA GLN A 149 4.88 -13.23 4.88
C GLN A 149 3.51 -13.07 5.57
N GLU A 150 2.43 -13.64 5.02
CA GLU A 150 1.07 -13.55 5.57
C GLU A 150 0.58 -12.10 5.75
N VAL A 151 1.11 -11.16 4.98
CA VAL A 151 0.68 -9.74 4.97
C VAL A 151 -0.67 -9.60 4.27
N ILE A 152 -0.91 -10.44 3.27
CA ILE A 152 -2.14 -10.49 2.49
C ILE A 152 -2.60 -11.93 2.28
N GLU A 153 -3.90 -12.10 2.03
CA GLU A 153 -4.53 -13.38 1.72
C GLU A 153 -5.43 -13.28 0.48
N PRO A 154 -5.75 -14.40 -0.19
CA PRO A 154 -6.79 -14.42 -1.21
C PRO A 154 -8.17 -14.09 -0.62
N SER A 155 -8.86 -13.12 -1.22
CA SER A 155 -10.21 -12.65 -0.82
C SER A 155 -11.30 -13.07 -1.80
#